data_AF-A0A420HXG4-F1
#
_entry.id   AF-A0A420HXG4-F1
#
_cell.length_a   1.000
_cell.length_b   1.000
_cell.length_c   1.000
_cell.angle_alpha   90.00
_cell.angle_beta   90.00
_cell.angle_gamma   90.00
#
_symmetry.space_group_name_H-M   'P 1'
#
loop_
_entity.id
_entity.type
_entity.pdbx_description
1 polymer ?
#
loop_
_entity_poly.entity_id
_entity_poly.type
_entity_poly.pdbx_seq_one_letter_code
_entity_poly.pdbx_strand_id
1 'polypeptide(L)'
;MNLLERLHEKMEVFRLERRYTCQRQQRTTFVSKAKYVNGEYIFSPSKSKQPHNFKAKINDAVEAGRQEYRGKISSRLAKINWGLKRETLSATKKLQERVREARRRK
;
A
#
# COMPACT_ATOMS: atom_id res chain seq x y z
N MET A 1 -42.84 -2.25 -38.55
CA MET A 1 -41.91 -2.24 -37.42
C MET A 1 -42.46 -3.11 -36.31
N ASN A 2 -41.99 -4.35 -36.26
CA ASN A 2 -42.44 -5.34 -35.27
C ASN A 2 -41.89 -4.99 -33.88
N LEU A 3 -42.52 -5.48 -32.81
CA LEU A 3 -42.07 -5.19 -31.43
C LEU A 3 -40.61 -5.61 -31.18
N LEU A 4 -40.20 -6.75 -31.76
CA LEU A 4 -38.84 -7.27 -31.69
C LEU A 4 -37.83 -6.38 -32.43
N GLU A 5 -38.23 -5.82 -33.56
CA GLU A 5 -37.42 -4.93 -34.38
C GLU A 5 -37.14 -3.61 -33.65
N ARG A 6 -38.16 -3.05 -32.98
CA ARG A 6 -38.03 -1.87 -32.12
C ARG A 6 -37.12 -2.12 -30.91
N LEU A 7 -37.12 -3.34 -30.36
CA LEU A 7 -36.24 -3.71 -29.27
C LEU A 7 -34.78 -3.81 -29.74
N HIS A 8 -34.55 -4.40 -30.91
CA HIS A 8 -33.23 -4.45 -31.55
C HIS A 8 -32.69 -3.05 -31.83
N GLU A 9 -33.48 -2.19 -32.44
CA GLU A 9 -33.11 -0.81 -32.77
C GLU A 9 -32.71 -0.04 -31.50
N LYS A 10 -33.48 -0.16 -30.42
CA LYS A 10 -33.13 0.44 -29.12
C LYS A 10 -31.82 -0.11 -28.54
N MET A 11 -31.57 -1.41 -28.68
CA MET A 11 -30.35 -2.04 -28.19
C MET A 11 -29.12 -1.60 -29.00
N GLU A 12 -29.28 -1.40 -30.31
CA GLU A 12 -28.23 -0.87 -31.19
C GLU A 12 -27.88 0.57 -30.85
N VAL A 13 -28.89 1.44 -30.67
CA VAL A 13 -28.69 2.82 -30.23
C VAL A 13 -27.96 2.86 -28.89
N PHE A 14 -28.40 2.07 -27.91
CA PHE A 14 -27.75 2.00 -26.60
C PHE A 14 -26.27 1.54 -26.68
N ARG A 15 -25.96 0.59 -27.57
CA ARG A 15 -24.58 0.13 -27.81
C ARG A 15 -23.72 1.21 -28.46
N LEU A 16 -24.28 1.95 -29.42
CA LEU A 16 -23.62 3.07 -30.09
C LEU A 16 -23.35 4.21 -29.11
N GLU A 17 -24.36 4.60 -28.34
CA GLU A 17 -24.23 5.58 -27.27
C GLU A 17 -23.10 5.18 -26.32
N ARG A 18 -23.07 3.94 -25.85
CA ARG A 18 -22.02 3.49 -24.92
C ARG A 18 -20.61 3.57 -25.53
N ARG A 19 -20.43 3.25 -26.82
CA ARG A 19 -19.13 3.41 -27.50
C ARG A 19 -18.72 4.87 -27.60
N TYR A 20 -19.63 5.75 -28.02
CA TYR A 20 -19.28 7.13 -28.33
C TYR A 20 -19.36 8.08 -27.13
N THR A 21 -20.10 7.75 -26.08
CA THR A 21 -20.21 8.55 -24.85
C THR A 21 -19.17 8.18 -23.79
N CYS A 22 -18.77 6.91 -23.65
CA CYS A 22 -17.75 6.51 -22.67
C CYS A 22 -16.32 6.82 -23.13
N GLN A 23 -16.04 6.95 -24.43
CA GLN A 23 -14.68 7.05 -24.95
C GLN A 23 -14.09 8.49 -24.92
N ARG A 24 -14.89 9.49 -24.50
CA ARG A 24 -14.48 10.91 -24.42
C ARG A 24 -14.06 11.40 -23.04
N GLN A 25 -13.99 10.53 -22.02
CA GLN A 25 -13.73 10.96 -20.63
C GLN A 25 -12.25 11.11 -20.24
N GLN A 26 -11.28 10.66 -21.06
CA GLN A 26 -9.88 10.54 -20.60
C GLN A 26 -8.82 11.16 -21.54
N ARG A 27 -9.16 12.15 -22.37
CA ARG A 27 -8.17 12.78 -23.28
C ARG A 27 -8.10 14.31 -23.26
N THR A 28 -8.33 14.94 -22.11
CA THR A 28 -7.98 16.36 -21.91
C THR A 28 -7.37 16.57 -20.52
N THR A 29 -6.26 17.30 -20.44
CA THR A 29 -5.57 17.68 -19.18
C THR A 29 -6.38 18.67 -18.32
N PHE A 30 -7.51 19.16 -18.83
CA PHE A 30 -8.53 19.89 -18.09
C PHE A 30 -9.75 19.00 -17.87
N VAL A 31 -9.68 18.04 -16.95
CA VAL A 31 -10.84 17.24 -16.52
C VAL A 31 -11.66 18.09 -15.53
N SER A 32 -12.35 19.11 -16.03
CA SER A 32 -13.42 19.73 -15.24
C SER A 32 -14.65 18.82 -15.32
N LYS A 33 -15.18 18.40 -14.18
CA LYS A 33 -16.39 17.55 -14.10
C LYS A 33 -17.68 18.34 -14.36
N ALA A 34 -17.61 19.35 -15.23
CA ALA A 34 -18.78 20.14 -15.57
C ALA A 34 -19.71 19.32 -16.47
N LYS A 35 -21.00 19.27 -16.13
CA LYS A 35 -22.04 18.64 -16.93
C LYS A 35 -22.67 19.71 -17.82
N TYR A 36 -22.77 19.44 -19.12
CA TYR A 36 -23.51 20.32 -20.03
C TYR A 36 -25.00 20.02 -19.93
N VAL A 37 -25.79 21.01 -19.52
CA VAL A 37 -27.25 20.92 -19.37
C VAL A 37 -27.85 22.22 -19.88
N ASN A 38 -28.79 22.15 -20.83
CA ASN A 38 -29.56 23.30 -21.36
C ASN A 38 -28.72 24.49 -21.87
N GLY A 39 -27.60 24.23 -22.53
CA GLY A 39 -26.76 25.32 -23.06
C GLY A 39 -25.68 25.80 -22.10
N GLU A 40 -25.68 25.35 -20.84
CA GLU A 40 -24.77 25.81 -19.81
C GLU A 40 -23.92 24.66 -19.24
N TYR A 41 -22.66 24.96 -18.93
CA TYR A 41 -21.77 24.05 -18.21
C TYR A 41 -21.97 24.20 -16.69
N ILE A 42 -22.65 23.23 -16.08
CA ILE A 42 -22.85 23.18 -14.63
C ILE A 42 -21.70 22.40 -13.99
N PHE A 43 -20.82 23.11 -13.27
CA PHE A 43 -19.84 22.46 -12.41
C PHE A 43 -20.52 21.89 -11.17
N SER A 44 -20.86 20.60 -11.21
CA SER A 44 -21.27 19.89 -10.01
C SER A 44 -20.01 19.22 -9.43
N PRO A 45 -19.53 19.59 -8.24
CA PRO A 45 -18.53 18.83 -7.51
C PRO A 45 -19.17 17.51 -7.05
N SER A 46 -19.48 16.64 -8.00
CA SER A 46 -19.78 15.24 -7.78
C SER A 46 -18.60 14.69 -7.01
N LYS A 47 -18.84 14.43 -5.71
CA LYS A 47 -17.92 13.80 -4.76
C LYS A 47 -17.13 12.76 -5.54
N SER A 48 -15.92 13.11 -5.94
CA SER A 48 -14.99 12.11 -6.38
C SER A 48 -14.95 11.10 -5.25
N LYS A 49 -15.05 9.81 -5.58
CA LYS A 49 -14.62 8.74 -4.68
C LYS A 49 -13.09 8.82 -4.47
N GLN A 50 -12.56 10.02 -4.25
CA GLN A 50 -11.31 10.17 -3.53
C GLN A 50 -11.62 9.65 -2.13
N PRO A 51 -10.93 8.63 -1.65
CA PRO A 51 -11.09 8.27 -0.26
C PRO A 51 -10.79 9.54 0.54
N HIS A 52 -11.73 9.93 1.41
CA HIS A 52 -11.60 11.02 2.38
C HIS A 52 -10.27 10.94 3.17
N ASN A 53 -9.60 9.79 3.13
CA ASN A 53 -8.37 9.47 3.82
C ASN A 53 -7.20 9.08 2.88
N PHE A 54 -7.10 9.63 1.66
CA PHE A 54 -5.97 9.31 0.76
C PHE A 54 -4.60 9.54 1.43
N LYS A 55 -4.47 10.65 2.18
CA LYS A 55 -3.28 10.96 2.98
C LYS A 55 -3.03 9.94 4.10
N ALA A 56 -4.08 9.47 4.78
CA ALA A 56 -3.94 8.47 5.84
C ALA A 56 -3.49 7.12 5.28
N LYS A 57 -4.08 6.67 4.15
CA LYS A 57 -3.68 5.43 3.48
C LYS A 57 -2.23 5.42 3.02
N ILE A 58 -1.72 6.56 2.55
CA ILE A 58 -0.30 6.71 2.20
C ILE A 58 0.56 6.57 3.46
N ASN A 59 0.18 7.23 4.56
CA ASN A 59 0.91 7.11 5.83
C ASN A 59 0.90 5.67 6.36
N ASP A 60 -0.25 4.98 6.32
CA ASP A 60 -0.37 3.58 6.76
C ASP A 60 0.53 2.66 5.94
N ALA A 61 0.60 2.85 4.61
CA ALA A 61 1.46 2.08 3.73
C ALA A 61 2.95 2.36 3.95
N VAL A 62 3.31 3.63 4.18
CA VAL A 62 4.69 4.03 4.51
C VAL A 62 5.11 3.46 5.87
N GLU A 63 4.23 3.47 6.85
CA GLU A 63 4.52 2.98 8.20
C GLU A 63 4.62 1.45 8.24
N ALA A 64 3.77 0.74 7.47
CA ALA A 64 3.87 -0.70 7.28
C ALA A 64 5.24 -1.10 6.68
N GLY A 65 5.71 -0.37 5.65
CA GLY A 65 7.04 -0.58 5.08
C GLY A 65 8.16 -0.36 6.11
N ARG A 66 8.08 0.73 6.89
CA ARG A 66 9.07 1.02 7.94
C ARG A 66 9.12 -0.06 9.03
N GLN A 67 7.98 -0.60 9.44
CA GLN A 67 7.90 -1.67 10.44
C GLN A 67 8.56 -2.96 9.97
N GLU A 68 8.41 -3.33 8.69
CA GLU A 68 9.03 -4.54 8.14
C GLU A 68 10.57 -4.45 8.19
N TYR A 69 11.14 -3.34 7.72
CA TYR A 69 12.59 -3.13 7.77
C TYR A 69 13.11 -3.02 9.21
N ARG A 70 12.37 -2.34 10.10
CA ARG A 70 12.72 -2.24 11.53
C ARG A 70 12.70 -3.61 12.22
N GLY A 71 11.74 -4.47 11.91
CA GLY A 71 11.65 -5.84 12.44
C GLY A 71 12.83 -6.70 12.01
N LYS A 72 13.22 -6.64 10.74
CA LYS A 72 14.41 -7.36 10.22
C LYS A 72 15.70 -6.92 10.89
N ILE A 73 15.88 -5.61 11.10
CA ILE A 73 17.05 -5.05 11.81
C ILE A 73 17.05 -5.49 13.28
N SER A 74 15.92 -5.40 13.96
CA SER A 74 15.78 -5.82 15.36
C SER A 74 16.14 -7.30 15.55
N SER A 75 15.65 -8.18 14.68
CA SER A 75 15.97 -9.61 14.72
C SER A 75 17.47 -9.90 14.48
N ARG A 76 18.11 -9.15 13.57
CA ARG A 76 19.57 -9.23 13.34
C ARG A 76 20.37 -8.79 14.56
N LEU A 77 20.00 -7.66 15.17
CA LEU A 77 20.64 -7.15 16.39
C LEU A 77 20.48 -8.11 17.58
N ALA A 78 19.29 -8.68 17.76
CA ALA A 78 19.04 -9.68 18.79
C ALA A 78 19.97 -10.90 18.61
N LYS A 79 20.12 -11.41 17.39
CA LYS A 79 20.99 -12.56 17.09
C LYS A 79 22.46 -12.28 17.40
N ILE A 80 22.95 -11.07 17.10
CA ILE A 80 24.31 -10.64 17.44
C ILE A 80 24.48 -10.59 18.97
N ASN A 81 23.53 -9.99 19.69
CA ASN A 81 23.59 -9.84 21.14
C ASN A 81 23.58 -11.21 21.85
N TRP A 82 22.79 -12.17 21.35
CA TRP A 82 22.79 -13.56 21.84
C TRP A 82 24.11 -14.30 21.58
N GLY A 83 24.81 -13.99 20.49
CA GLY A 83 26.16 -14.51 20.23
C GLY A 83 27.17 -13.98 21.24
N LEU A 84 27.21 -12.65 21.39
CA LEU A 84 28.13 -11.95 22.28
C LEU A 84 27.94 -12.36 23.76
N LYS A 85 26.68 -12.56 24.19
CA LYS A 85 26.38 -13.04 25.54
C LYS A 85 26.89 -14.47 25.81
N ARG A 86 26.89 -15.35 24.79
CA ARG A 86 27.44 -16.71 24.94
C ARG A 86 28.96 -16.70 25.03
N GLU A 87 29.62 -15.87 24.25
CA GLU A 87 31.09 -15.75 24.25
C GLU A 87 31.61 -15.19 25.58
N THR A 88 30.97 -14.15 26.11
CA THR A 88 31.34 -13.56 27.41
C THR A 88 31.12 -14.53 28.58
N LEU A 89 30.02 -15.30 28.57
CA LEU A 89 29.78 -16.36 29.55
C LEU A 89 30.81 -17.50 29.46
N SER A 90 31.24 -17.87 28.24
CA SER A 90 32.30 -18.87 28.03
C SER A 90 33.66 -18.36 28.53
N ALA A 91 34.00 -17.11 28.22
CA ALA A 91 35.25 -16.47 28.64
C ALA A 91 35.35 -16.35 30.17
N THR A 92 34.27 -15.91 30.83
CA THR A 92 34.23 -15.80 32.30
C THR A 92 34.33 -17.16 32.99
N LYS A 93 33.66 -18.19 32.46
CA LYS A 93 33.79 -19.58 32.96
C LYS A 93 35.22 -20.11 32.82
N LYS A 94 35.85 -19.93 31.66
CA LYS A 94 37.26 -20.32 31.43
C LYS A 94 38.21 -19.58 32.39
N LEU A 95 37.97 -18.30 32.63
CA LEU A 95 38.78 -17.50 33.56
C LEU A 95 38.65 -18.04 35.00
N GLN A 96 37.42 -18.36 35.44
CA GLN A 96 37.18 -18.94 36.77
C GLN A 96 37.84 -20.32 36.92
N GLU A 97 37.81 -21.16 35.89
CA GLU A 97 38.49 -22.45 35.91
C GLU A 97 40.01 -22.29 36.01
N ARG A 98 40.61 -21.40 35.22
CA ARG A 98 42.06 -21.11 35.30
C ARG A 98 42.48 -20.60 36.68
N VAL A 99 41.67 -19.74 37.30
CA VAL A 99 41.93 -19.23 38.66
C VAL A 99 41.81 -20.35 39.70
N ARG A 100 40.81 -21.23 39.58
CA ARG A 100 40.66 -22.40 40.45
C ARG A 100 41.83 -23.37 40.30
N GLU A 101 42.28 -23.63 39.08
CA GLU A 101 43.40 -24.51 38.79
C GLU A 101 44.72 -23.95 39.34
N ALA A 102 44.96 -22.64 39.17
CA ALA A 102 46.13 -21.97 39.74
C ALA A 102 46.16 -22.05 41.28
N ARG A 103 44.99 -22.02 41.94
CA ARG A 103 44.88 -22.23 43.40
C ARG A 103 45.14 -23.68 43.82
N ARG A 104 44.86 -24.68 42.97
CA ARG A 104 45.13 -26.10 43.27
C ARG A 104 46.59 -26.50 43.10
N ARG A 105 47.35 -25.73 42.32
CA ARG A 105 48.79 -25.96 42.06
C ARG A 105 49.71 -25.31 43.09
N LYS A 106 49.14 -24.62 44.08
CA LYS A 106 49.84 -23.93 45.17
C LYS A 106 49.70 -24.76 46.44
#